data_AF-A0A950EGL3-F1
#
_entry.id   AF-A0A950EGL3-F1
#
_cell.length_a   1.000
_cell.length_b   1.000
_cell.length_c   1.000
_cell.angle_alpha   90.00
_cell.angle_beta   90.00
_cell.angle_gamma   90.00
#
_symmetry.space_group_name_H-M   'P 1'
#
loop_
_entity.id
_entity.type
_entity.pdbx_description
1 polymer ?
#
loop_
_entity_poly.entity_id
_entity_poly.type
_entity_poly.pdbx_seq_one_letter_code
_entity_poly.pdbx_strand_id
1 'polypeptide(L)'
;SPHLATSCDPRHWKDPEKFDPDRYNSVPTSHQIDEAKCEQIGFAQCPFDRTTFDVKDGRKAVLHNSGVGTVYGIVDGKPLPVCDYAGFAPFGFGYRRCPGEQLTIQVFADFLRKVWKSKIEFEKLNIANPEPLPIGPTTVIGDNVGFTRAA
;
A
#
# COMPACT_ATOMS: atom_id res chain seq x y z
N SER A 1 4.20 4.57 16.15
CA SER A 1 3.43 5.22 15.06
C SER A 1 1.99 4.72 15.09
N PRO A 2 0.96 5.54 14.81
CA PRO A 2 -0.45 5.11 14.83
C PRO A 2 -0.86 4.12 13.73
N HIS A 3 0.02 3.83 12.74
CA HIS A 3 -0.32 2.99 11.58
C HIS A 3 -0.98 1.66 11.93
N LEU A 4 -0.42 0.91 12.90
CA LEU A 4 -0.96 -0.39 13.29
C LEU A 4 -2.34 -0.24 13.94
N ALA A 5 -2.48 0.70 14.89
CA ALA A 5 -3.74 0.94 15.60
C ALA A 5 -4.87 1.33 14.62
N THR A 6 -4.58 2.19 13.64
CA THR A 6 -5.56 2.57 12.60
C THR A 6 -5.88 1.41 11.66
N SER A 7 -4.86 0.65 11.23
CA SER A 7 -5.05 -0.49 10.32
C SER A 7 -5.81 -1.65 10.97
N CYS A 8 -5.79 -1.74 12.30
CA CYS A 8 -6.51 -2.77 13.05
C CYS A 8 -7.80 -2.27 13.72
N ASP A 9 -8.26 -1.06 13.41
CA ASP A 9 -9.44 -0.48 14.05
C ASP A 9 -10.73 -1.14 13.54
N PRO A 10 -11.56 -1.74 14.41
CA PRO A 10 -12.79 -2.42 13.99
C PRO A 10 -13.86 -1.46 13.45
N ARG A 11 -13.72 -0.14 13.64
CA ARG A 11 -14.59 0.87 12.99
C ARG A 11 -14.41 0.90 11.48
N HIS A 12 -13.23 0.52 10.99
CA HIS A 12 -12.88 0.51 9.57
C HIS A 12 -12.98 -0.89 8.96
N TRP A 13 -12.69 -1.93 9.75
CA TRP A 13 -12.46 -3.26 9.24
C TRP A 13 -13.20 -4.32 10.05
N LYS A 14 -13.98 -5.16 9.37
CA LYS A 14 -14.50 -6.39 9.97
C LYS A 14 -13.33 -7.36 10.19
N ASP A 15 -13.26 -8.00 11.35
CA ASP A 15 -12.23 -8.97 11.71
C ASP A 15 -10.80 -8.47 11.37
N PRO A 16 -10.35 -7.34 11.96
CA PRO A 16 -9.15 -6.63 11.52
C PRO A 16 -7.85 -7.44 11.62
N GLU A 17 -7.80 -8.44 12.49
CA GLU A 17 -6.62 -9.31 12.69
C GLU A 17 -6.54 -10.46 11.69
N LYS A 18 -7.61 -10.74 10.94
CA LYS A 18 -7.64 -11.83 9.97
C LYS A 18 -7.00 -11.39 8.66
N PHE A 19 -6.07 -12.21 8.14
CA PHE A 19 -5.58 -12.05 6.77
C PHE A 19 -6.72 -12.31 5.78
N ASP A 20 -7.03 -11.29 4.99
CA ASP A 20 -8.08 -11.32 3.96
C ASP A 20 -7.54 -10.59 2.72
N PRO A 21 -7.18 -11.33 1.64
CA PRO A 21 -6.65 -10.73 0.43
C PRO A 21 -7.68 -9.87 -0.33
N ASP A 22 -8.97 -10.07 -0.06
CA ASP A 22 -10.05 -9.36 -0.76
C ASP A 22 -10.54 -8.10 -0.03
N ARG A 23 -10.01 -7.85 1.18
CA ARG A 23 -10.43 -6.76 2.09
C ARG A 23 -10.52 -5.39 1.42
N TYR A 24 -9.63 -5.11 0.48
CA TYR A 24 -9.50 -3.80 -0.16
C TYR A 24 -10.15 -3.73 -1.55
N ASN A 25 -10.83 -4.77 -2.03
CA ASN A 25 -11.37 -4.77 -3.39
C ASN A 25 -12.53 -3.77 -3.58
N SER A 26 -13.26 -3.45 -2.52
CA SER A 26 -14.44 -2.57 -2.55
C SER A 26 -14.22 -1.19 -1.93
N VAL A 27 -13.01 -0.91 -1.44
CA VAL A 27 -12.71 0.38 -0.80
C VAL A 27 -12.38 1.44 -1.85
N PRO A 28 -12.67 2.72 -1.58
CA PRO A 28 -12.36 3.80 -2.52
C PRO A 28 -10.87 3.87 -2.85
N THR A 29 -10.60 4.14 -4.13
CA THR A 29 -9.25 4.38 -4.63
C THR A 29 -8.97 5.88 -4.73
N SER A 30 -7.69 6.26 -4.81
CA SER A 30 -7.29 7.67 -4.95
C SER A 30 -7.85 8.35 -6.20
N HIS A 31 -8.23 7.57 -7.23
CA HIS A 31 -8.91 8.11 -8.42
C HIS A 31 -10.40 8.41 -8.21
N GLN A 32 -11.02 7.79 -7.20
CA GLN A 32 -12.44 7.94 -6.86
C GLN A 32 -12.69 8.96 -5.74
N ILE A 33 -11.64 9.40 -5.04
CA ILE A 33 -11.72 10.46 -4.03
C ILE A 33 -11.51 11.81 -4.72
N ASP A 34 -12.61 12.45 -5.12
CA ASP A 34 -12.64 13.83 -5.61
C ASP A 34 -13.24 14.78 -4.55
N GLU A 35 -13.43 16.05 -4.92
CA GLU A 35 -13.99 17.08 -4.03
C GLU A 35 -15.41 16.73 -3.56
N ALA A 36 -16.27 16.28 -4.47
CA ALA A 36 -17.64 15.87 -4.16
C ALA A 36 -17.64 14.69 -3.18
N LYS A 37 -16.70 13.75 -3.34
CA LYS A 37 -16.53 12.64 -2.41
C LYS A 37 -16.06 13.11 -1.04
N CYS A 38 -15.11 14.05 -0.97
CA CYS A 38 -14.64 14.65 0.28
C CYS A 38 -15.78 15.34 1.04
N GLU A 39 -16.62 16.11 0.34
CA GLU A 39 -17.82 16.74 0.91
C GLU A 39 -18.81 15.70 1.43
N GLN A 40 -19.10 14.65 0.64
CA GLN A 40 -20.00 13.57 1.02
C GLN A 40 -19.59 12.88 2.33
N ILE A 41 -18.29 12.67 2.54
CA ILE A 41 -17.76 11.99 3.73
C ILE A 41 -17.46 12.95 4.89
N GLY A 42 -17.68 14.26 4.72
CA GLY A 42 -17.44 15.27 5.74
C GLY A 42 -15.96 15.45 6.10
N PHE A 43 -15.04 15.19 5.17
CA PHE A 43 -13.61 15.28 5.43
C PHE A 43 -13.06 16.64 4.97
N ALA A 44 -12.22 17.26 5.81
CA ALA A 44 -11.52 18.49 5.43
C ALA A 44 -10.63 18.19 4.22
N GLN A 45 -10.90 18.87 3.10
CA GLN A 45 -10.17 18.70 1.86
C GLN A 45 -8.65 18.91 2.06
N CYS A 46 -7.86 18.39 1.13
CA CYS A 46 -6.44 18.71 1.06
C CYS A 46 -6.24 20.25 1.06
N PRO A 47 -5.29 20.80 1.84
CA PRO A 47 -5.01 22.25 1.81
C PRO A 47 -4.36 22.71 0.50
N PHE A 48 -4.07 21.78 -0.41
CA PHE A 48 -3.54 22.04 -1.74
C PHE A 48 -4.56 21.63 -2.79
N ASP A 49 -4.67 22.45 -3.82
CA ASP A 49 -5.54 22.19 -4.97
C ASP A 49 -5.18 20.89 -5.68
N ARG A 50 -6.17 20.29 -6.33
CA ARG A 50 -5.94 19.17 -7.25
C ARG A 50 -5.13 19.64 -8.43
N THR A 51 -3.95 19.07 -8.57
CA THR A 51 -2.91 19.47 -9.50
C THR A 51 -2.43 18.25 -10.30
N THR A 52 -2.09 18.50 -11.56
CA THR A 52 -1.50 17.51 -12.46
C THR A 52 -0.09 17.94 -12.82
N PHE A 53 0.86 17.01 -12.76
CA PHE A 53 2.25 17.23 -13.19
C PHE A 53 2.63 16.24 -14.29
N ASP A 54 3.19 16.73 -15.39
CA ASP A 54 3.75 15.86 -16.42
C ASP A 54 5.01 15.14 -15.93
N VAL A 55 5.09 13.83 -16.19
CA VAL A 55 6.29 13.05 -15.93
C VAL A 55 7.30 13.31 -17.05
N LYS A 56 8.54 13.65 -16.68
CA LYS A 56 9.61 14.04 -17.61
C LYS A 56 10.62 12.92 -17.86
N ASP A 57 10.15 11.73 -18.18
CA ASP A 57 11.00 10.56 -18.47
C ASP A 57 10.71 9.90 -19.83
N GLY A 58 10.02 10.62 -20.72
CA GLY A 58 9.67 10.17 -22.07
C GLY A 58 8.39 9.33 -22.14
N ARG A 59 7.80 8.95 -21.01
CA ARG A 59 6.50 8.28 -20.97
C ARG A 59 5.36 9.30 -21.11
N LYS A 60 4.25 8.88 -21.72
CA LYS A 60 2.98 9.63 -21.69
C LYS A 60 2.30 9.41 -20.35
N ALA A 61 2.81 10.07 -19.32
CA ALA A 61 2.36 9.89 -17.95
C ALA A 61 2.25 11.22 -17.21
N VAL A 62 1.29 11.28 -16.27
CA VAL A 62 1.11 12.39 -15.35
C VAL A 62 0.98 11.89 -13.92
N LEU A 63 1.38 12.72 -12.95
CA LEU A 63 1.05 12.56 -11.54
C LEU A 63 -0.16 13.45 -11.22
N HIS A 64 -1.08 12.92 -10.42
CA HIS A 64 -2.31 13.61 -10.01
C HIS A 64 -2.57 13.34 -8.53
N ASN A 65 -3.16 14.30 -7.80
CA ASN A 65 -3.60 14.07 -6.42
C ASN A 65 -5.12 13.93 -6.30
N SER A 66 -5.53 13.08 -5.35
CA SER A 66 -6.93 12.94 -4.91
C SER A 66 -7.39 14.16 -4.11
N GLY A 67 -8.69 14.23 -3.79
CA GLY A 67 -9.29 15.28 -2.96
C GLY A 67 -8.70 15.36 -1.53
N VAL A 68 -8.09 14.27 -1.04
CA VAL A 68 -7.37 14.26 0.25
C VAL A 68 -5.86 14.43 0.10
N GLY A 69 -5.36 14.55 -1.14
CA GLY A 69 -3.96 14.81 -1.44
C GLY A 69 -3.11 13.55 -1.69
N THR A 70 -3.71 12.37 -1.80
CA THR A 70 -3.00 11.14 -2.16
C THR A 70 -2.55 11.21 -3.63
N VAL A 71 -1.24 11.13 -3.87
CA VAL A 71 -0.66 11.20 -5.21
C VAL A 71 -0.74 9.83 -5.89
N TYR A 72 -1.17 9.81 -7.15
CA TYR A 72 -1.17 8.64 -8.00
C TYR A 72 -0.84 9.00 -9.45
N GLY A 73 -0.48 7.99 -10.25
CA GLY A 73 -0.07 8.13 -11.64
C GLY A 73 -1.23 7.85 -12.61
N ILE A 74 -1.22 8.52 -13.75
CA ILE A 74 -2.05 8.19 -14.92
C ILE A 74 -1.10 7.99 -16.09
N VAL A 75 -1.05 6.77 -16.64
CA VAL A 75 -0.13 6.38 -17.72
C VAL A 75 -0.95 5.95 -18.93
N ASP A 76 -0.70 6.55 -20.10
CA ASP A 76 -1.48 6.31 -21.31
C ASP A 76 -2.99 6.47 -21.10
N GLY A 77 -3.38 7.45 -20.27
CA GLY A 77 -4.77 7.72 -19.90
C GLY A 77 -5.38 6.71 -18.92
N LYS A 78 -4.62 5.72 -18.44
CA LYS A 78 -5.06 4.72 -17.46
C LYS A 78 -4.63 5.12 -16.04
N PRO A 79 -5.56 5.32 -15.11
CA PRO A 79 -5.23 5.56 -13.70
C PRO A 79 -4.54 4.34 -13.07
N LEU A 80 -3.52 4.61 -12.25
CA LEU A 80 -2.85 3.64 -11.39
C LEU A 80 -3.07 4.04 -9.92
N PRO A 81 -4.31 3.98 -9.42
CA PRO A 81 -4.61 4.51 -8.10
C PRO A 81 -4.18 3.54 -6.99
N VAL A 82 -4.18 4.06 -5.76
CA VAL A 82 -3.95 3.29 -4.53
C VAL A 82 -5.22 3.28 -3.67
N CYS A 83 -5.28 2.41 -2.67
CA CYS A 83 -6.34 2.43 -1.66
C CYS A 83 -6.31 3.76 -0.91
N ASP A 84 -7.39 4.55 -0.99
CA ASP A 84 -7.46 5.89 -0.40
C ASP A 84 -8.62 5.96 0.59
N TYR A 85 -8.42 5.27 1.71
CA TYR A 85 -9.39 5.08 2.77
C TYR A 85 -8.72 5.24 4.13
N ALA A 86 -9.38 5.92 5.08
CA ALA A 86 -8.79 6.28 6.37
C ALA A 86 -8.31 5.08 7.20
N GLY A 87 -8.97 3.92 7.08
CA GLY A 87 -8.55 2.68 7.72
C GLY A 87 -7.28 2.06 7.13
N PHE A 88 -6.87 2.45 5.93
CA PHE A 88 -5.67 1.95 5.26
C PHE A 88 -4.50 2.89 5.54
N ALA A 89 -3.86 2.69 6.69
CA ALA A 89 -2.77 3.54 7.16
C ALA A 89 -1.32 3.01 7.04
N PRO A 90 -0.97 1.91 6.34
CA PRO A 90 0.44 1.48 6.23
C PRO A 90 1.39 2.54 5.65
N PHE A 91 0.87 3.41 4.79
CA PHE A 91 1.62 4.48 4.13
C PHE A 91 1.29 5.87 4.69
N GLY A 92 0.53 5.97 5.79
CA GLY A 92 -0.10 7.22 6.22
C GLY A 92 -1.33 7.57 5.37
N PHE A 93 -1.83 8.80 5.52
CA PHE A 93 -3.06 9.26 4.86
C PHE A 93 -2.94 10.73 4.40
N GLY A 94 -3.62 11.06 3.30
CA GLY A 94 -3.68 12.40 2.72
C GLY A 94 -2.34 12.91 2.16
N TYR A 95 -2.17 14.23 2.06
CA TYR A 95 -1.03 14.87 1.41
C TYR A 95 0.35 14.62 2.06
N ARG A 96 0.41 14.02 3.25
CA ARG A 96 1.65 13.61 3.94
C ARG A 96 1.95 12.11 3.82
N ARG A 97 1.11 11.40 3.06
CA ARG A 97 1.27 9.97 2.77
C ARG A 97 2.61 9.69 2.11
N CYS A 98 3.14 8.49 2.34
CA CYS A 98 4.43 8.06 1.85
C CYS A 98 4.54 8.26 0.32
N PRO A 99 5.48 9.09 -0.17
CA PRO A 99 5.65 9.30 -1.60
C PRO A 99 6.16 8.05 -2.32
N GLY A 100 6.72 7.08 -1.58
CA GLY A 100 7.21 5.80 -2.10
C GLY A 100 6.15 4.71 -2.22
N GLU A 101 4.89 4.96 -1.84
CA GLU A 101 3.86 3.91 -1.79
C GLU A 101 3.71 3.15 -3.12
N GLN A 102 3.54 3.87 -4.24
CA GLN A 102 3.32 3.21 -5.52
C GLN A 102 4.50 2.31 -5.90
N LEU A 103 5.74 2.77 -5.65
CA LEU A 103 6.94 1.97 -5.87
C LEU A 103 6.90 0.71 -4.99
N THR A 104 6.63 0.86 -3.70
CA THR A 104 6.54 -0.27 -2.76
C THR A 104 5.49 -1.27 -3.20
N ILE A 105 4.28 -0.83 -3.54
CA ILE A 105 3.19 -1.70 -4.00
C ILE A 105 3.60 -2.46 -5.26
N GLN A 106 4.21 -1.80 -6.24
CA GLN A 106 4.64 -2.46 -7.48
C GLN A 106 5.76 -3.49 -7.23
N VAL A 107 6.76 -3.15 -6.40
CA VAL A 107 7.84 -4.07 -6.03
C VAL A 107 7.28 -5.34 -5.37
N PHE A 108 6.37 -5.20 -4.41
CA PHE A 108 5.77 -6.36 -3.74
C PHE A 108 4.80 -7.12 -4.65
N ALA A 109 4.04 -6.44 -5.51
CA ALA A 109 3.19 -7.10 -6.50
C ALA A 109 4.02 -7.96 -7.47
N ASP A 110 5.14 -7.45 -7.96
CA ASP A 110 6.05 -8.18 -8.83
C ASP A 110 6.75 -9.32 -8.12
N PHE A 111 7.18 -9.11 -6.87
CA PHE A 111 7.71 -10.17 -6.02
C PHE A 111 6.70 -11.32 -5.85
N LEU A 112 5.46 -11.03 -5.48
CA LEU A 112 4.41 -12.04 -5.29
C LEU A 112 4.08 -12.78 -6.61
N ARG A 113 3.98 -12.05 -7.73
CA ARG A 113 3.81 -12.66 -9.07
C ARG A 113 4.97 -13.59 -9.41
N LYS A 114 6.21 -13.19 -9.10
CA LYS A 114 7.40 -13.99 -9.36
C LYS A 114 7.42 -15.26 -8.51
N VAL A 115 7.17 -15.13 -7.20
CA VAL A 115 7.02 -16.26 -6.26
C VAL A 115 5.99 -17.25 -6.80
N TRP A 116 4.79 -16.76 -7.14
CA TRP A 116 3.71 -17.60 -7.67
C TRP A 116 4.09 -18.30 -8.99
N LYS A 117 4.62 -17.54 -9.97
CA LYS A 117 4.98 -18.06 -11.29
C LYS A 117 6.12 -19.08 -11.20
N SER A 118 7.07 -18.85 -10.32
CA SER A 118 8.22 -19.73 -10.11
C SER A 118 7.95 -20.85 -9.12
N LYS A 119 6.73 -20.97 -8.58
CA LYS A 119 6.35 -22.00 -7.60
C LYS A 119 7.31 -22.03 -6.41
N ILE A 120 7.64 -20.85 -5.91
CA ILE A 120 8.47 -20.70 -4.72
C ILE A 120 7.57 -20.86 -3.49
N GLU A 121 7.93 -21.77 -2.61
CA GLU A 121 7.25 -22.01 -1.33
C GLU A 121 8.15 -21.50 -0.20
N PHE A 122 7.55 -20.82 0.79
CA PHE A 122 8.25 -20.34 1.98
C PHE A 122 7.92 -21.24 3.15
N GLU A 123 8.95 -21.66 3.88
CA GLU A 123 8.82 -22.58 5.00
C GLU A 123 9.48 -22.00 6.24
N LYS A 124 8.77 -22.11 7.37
CA LYS A 124 9.38 -21.81 8.66
C LYS A 124 10.28 -22.98 9.05
N LEU A 125 11.58 -22.71 9.21
CA LEU A 125 12.58 -23.71 9.55
C LEU A 125 12.58 -23.95 11.07
N ASN A 126 12.64 -25.22 11.47
CA ASN A 126 12.76 -25.60 12.87
C ASN A 126 14.23 -25.60 13.30
N ILE A 127 14.79 -24.41 13.52
CA ILE A 127 16.18 -24.20 13.94
C ILE A 127 16.20 -23.82 15.42
N ALA A 128 17.03 -24.49 16.22
CA ALA A 128 17.08 -24.28 17.67
C ALA A 128 17.52 -22.86 18.07
N ASN A 129 18.51 -22.31 17.35
CA ASN A 129 19.06 -20.97 17.59
C ASN A 129 19.19 -20.23 16.26
N PRO A 130 18.11 -19.65 15.71
CA PRO A 130 18.20 -18.90 14.46
C PRO A 130 19.00 -17.61 14.66
N GLU A 131 19.80 -17.25 13.66
CA GLU A 131 20.63 -16.03 13.70
C GLU A 131 19.74 -14.77 13.82
N PRO A 132 20.10 -13.79 14.65
CA PRO A 132 19.34 -12.54 14.76
C PRO A 132 19.43 -11.70 13.48
N LEU A 133 18.29 -11.41 12.86
CA LEU A 133 18.17 -10.57 11.67
C LEU A 133 17.45 -9.25 12.02
N PRO A 134 18.15 -8.09 12.02
CA PRO A 134 17.51 -6.80 12.22
C PRO A 134 16.70 -6.42 10.98
N ILE A 135 15.39 -6.20 11.15
CA ILE A 135 14.46 -5.82 10.08
C ILE A 135 13.91 -4.39 10.26
N GLY A 136 14.34 -3.70 11.31
CA GLY A 136 14.00 -2.30 11.57
C GLY A 136 14.74 -1.76 12.78
N PRO A 137 14.63 -0.45 13.06
CA PRO A 137 15.38 0.21 14.15
C PRO A 137 15.16 -0.40 15.54
N THR A 138 14.01 -1.04 15.77
CA THR A 138 13.62 -1.63 17.06
C THR A 138 13.13 -3.06 16.94
N THR A 139 13.32 -3.70 15.78
CA THR A 139 12.77 -5.03 15.49
C THR A 139 13.85 -5.96 14.98
N VAL A 140 14.04 -7.06 15.70
CA VAL A 140 14.92 -8.17 15.34
C VAL A 140 14.06 -9.43 15.28
N ILE A 141 14.21 -10.20 14.21
CA ILE A 141 13.57 -11.52 14.04
C ILE A 141 14.65 -12.60 13.97
N GLY A 142 14.28 -13.87 14.09
CA GLY A 142 15.20 -14.96 13.78
C GLY A 142 15.24 -15.24 12.28
N ASP A 143 16.42 -15.50 11.75
CA ASP A 143 16.60 -16.03 10.39
C ASP A 143 16.20 -17.51 10.35
N ASN A 144 14.89 -17.76 10.28
CA ASN A 144 14.29 -19.09 10.29
C ASN A 144 13.24 -19.28 9.19
N VAL A 145 13.41 -18.58 8.07
CA VAL A 145 12.53 -18.72 6.90
C VAL A 145 13.37 -19.20 5.71
N GLY A 146 13.09 -20.41 5.25
CA GLY A 146 13.66 -20.95 4.02
C GLY A 146 12.70 -20.77 2.86
N PHE A 147 13.22 -21.01 1.64
CA PHE A 147 12.37 -21.12 0.46
C PHE A 147 12.85 -22.25 -0.45
N THR A 148 11.91 -22.95 -1.06
CA THR A 148 12.16 -24.01 -2.03
C THR A 148 11.46 -23.67 -3.34
N ARG A 149 11.88 -24.31 -4.44
CA ARG A 149 11.14 -24.28 -5.69
C ARG A 149 10.45 -25.63 -5.84
N ALA A 150 9.12 -25.65 -5.93
CA ALA A 150 8.41 -26.88 -6.23
C ALA A 150 8.92 -27.46 -7.56
N ALA A 151 9.09 -28.79 -7.60
CA ALA A 151 9.62 -29.53 -8.74
C ALA A 151 8.73 -29.39 -9.99
#